data_AF-K3X992-F1
#
_entry.id   AF-K3X992-F1
#
_cell.length_a   1.000
_cell.length_b   1.000
_cell.length_c   1.000
_cell.angle_alpha   90.00
_cell.angle_beta   90.00
_cell.angle_gamma   90.00
#
_symmetry.space_group_name_H-M   'P 1'
#
loop_
_entity.id
_entity.type
_entity.pdbx_description
1 polymer ?
#
loop_
_entity_poly.entity_id
_entity_poly.type
_entity_poly.pdbx_seq_one_letter_code
_entity_poly.pdbx_strand_id
1 'polypeptide(L)'
;MEHESSSTATTSLSATKASKKPSNRKLIQNALEYTLLAGGSMERDRLAALQAMTLSTCENFIVLLKSTRELKFRALYEHHTDRQHVVKLFALTPNSPPVLTCDVIGQFFKYNTGKKEFTAIDSRSFTMRTDACALKDEIVFKKKSGNTIARLL
;
A
#
# COMPACT_ATOMS: atom_id res chain seq x y z
N MET A 1 -20.12 -48.46 37.24
CA MET A 1 -18.99 -49.34 37.61
C MET A 1 -18.59 -50.06 36.34
N GLU A 2 -17.44 -49.90 35.70
CA GLU A 2 -16.15 -49.24 35.97
C GLU A 2 -15.48 -48.96 34.61
N HIS A 3 -14.95 -47.75 34.42
CA HIS A 3 -13.53 -47.38 34.19
C HIS A 3 -12.89 -47.63 32.80
N GLU A 4 -12.71 -46.52 32.08
CA GLU A 4 -11.44 -45.97 31.53
C GLU A 4 -10.37 -46.91 30.91
N SER A 5 -9.99 -46.63 29.65
CA SER A 5 -8.57 -46.40 29.31
C SER A 5 -8.34 -45.71 27.96
N SER A 6 -7.41 -44.77 28.04
CA SER A 6 -6.79 -43.88 27.05
C SER A 6 -6.24 -44.55 25.78
N SER A 7 -6.29 -43.83 24.65
CA SER A 7 -5.22 -43.90 23.65
C SER A 7 -5.05 -42.55 22.94
N THR A 8 -3.92 -41.93 23.23
CA THR A 8 -3.36 -40.76 22.58
C THR A 8 -2.96 -41.08 21.13
N ALA A 9 -3.33 -40.18 20.20
CA ALA A 9 -2.70 -40.10 18.89
C ALA A 9 -2.61 -38.65 18.43
N THR A 10 -1.74 -37.89 19.10
CA THR A 10 -1.13 -36.67 18.57
C THR A 10 -0.36 -37.01 17.29
N THR A 11 -0.99 -36.84 16.13
CA THR A 11 -0.30 -36.93 14.84
C THR A 11 0.33 -35.58 14.53
N SER A 12 1.61 -35.52 14.91
CA SER A 12 2.72 -34.70 14.40
C SER A 12 2.39 -33.65 13.34
N LEU A 13 2.66 -32.39 13.70
CA LEU A 13 2.78 -31.26 12.78
C LEU A 13 3.76 -31.60 11.64
N SER A 14 3.26 -31.74 10.42
CA SER A 14 4.09 -31.69 9.22
C SER A 14 4.52 -30.24 8.99
N ALA A 15 5.60 -29.86 9.66
CA ALA A 15 6.34 -28.63 9.43
C ALA A 15 6.99 -28.65 8.03
N THR A 16 6.26 -28.20 7.03
CA THR A 16 6.85 -27.58 5.82
C THR A 16 6.13 -26.26 5.56
N LYS A 17 6.15 -25.37 6.56
CA LYS A 17 5.76 -23.97 6.36
C LYS A 17 6.89 -23.31 5.60
N ALA A 18 6.95 -23.55 4.29
CA ALA A 18 7.68 -22.70 3.36
C ALA A 18 7.31 -21.27 3.75
N SER A 19 8.29 -20.48 4.19
CA SER A 19 8.09 -19.12 4.64
C SER A 19 7.61 -18.29 3.45
N LYS A 20 6.31 -18.33 3.16
CA LYS A 20 5.69 -17.49 2.14
C LYS A 20 6.05 -16.07 2.53
N LYS A 21 6.76 -15.36 1.64
CA LYS A 21 7.04 -13.95 1.82
C LYS A 21 5.71 -13.25 2.15
N PRO A 22 5.67 -12.39 3.19
CA PRO A 22 4.44 -11.70 3.55
C PRO A 22 3.94 -10.90 2.33
N SER A 23 2.64 -11.00 2.05
CA SER A 23 1.94 -10.32 0.96
C SER A 23 0.91 -9.38 1.58
N ASN A 24 0.85 -8.13 1.11
CA ASN A 24 -0.20 -7.17 1.49
C ASN A 24 -1.23 -6.96 0.38
N ARG A 25 -1.19 -7.73 -0.71
CA ARG A 25 -2.09 -7.59 -1.87
C ARG A 25 -3.56 -7.48 -1.48
N LYS A 26 -4.09 -8.45 -0.73
CA LYS A 26 -5.52 -8.46 -0.36
C LYS A 26 -5.88 -7.32 0.60
N LEU A 27 -4.95 -6.96 1.48
CA LEU A 27 -5.10 -5.83 2.39
C LEU A 27 -5.30 -4.52 1.61
N ILE A 28 -4.43 -4.27 0.63
CA ILE A 28 -4.47 -3.07 -0.20
C ILE A 28 -5.69 -3.07 -1.12
N GLN A 29 -6.06 -4.21 -1.73
CA GLN A 29 -7.30 -4.31 -2.51
C GLN A 29 -8.52 -3.87 -1.69
N ASN A 30 -8.66 -4.39 -0.47
CA ASN A 30 -9.77 -4.03 0.41
C ASN A 30 -9.72 -2.53 0.81
N ALA A 31 -8.52 -1.99 1.06
CA ALA A 31 -8.37 -0.56 1.35
C ALA A 31 -8.79 0.31 0.15
N LEU A 32 -8.44 -0.08 -1.09
CA LEU A 32 -8.90 0.58 -2.31
C LEU A 32 -10.42 0.53 -2.45
N GLU A 33 -11.01 -0.64 -2.25
CA GLU A 33 -12.43 -0.87 -2.53
C GLU A 33 -13.37 -0.18 -1.55
N TYR A 34 -13.01 -0.20 -0.26
CA TYR A 34 -13.91 0.18 0.83
C TYR A 34 -13.52 1.48 1.55
N THR A 35 -12.32 2.01 1.34
CA THR A 35 -11.84 3.20 2.05
C THR A 35 -11.32 4.28 1.10
N LEU A 36 -10.36 3.95 0.23
CA LEU A 36 -9.57 4.92 -0.52
C LEU A 36 -10.24 5.39 -1.82
N LEU A 37 -10.94 4.49 -2.52
CA LEU A 37 -11.64 4.74 -3.78
C LEU A 37 -13.11 4.32 -3.67
N ALA A 38 -13.70 4.52 -2.49
CA ALA A 38 -15.10 4.22 -2.24
C ALA A 38 -16.04 5.26 -2.88
N GLY A 39 -17.27 4.82 -3.18
CA GLY A 39 -18.32 5.66 -3.76
C GLY A 39 -18.35 5.65 -5.29
N GLY A 40 -19.52 5.99 -5.87
CA GLY A 40 -19.76 5.88 -7.31
C GLY A 40 -18.88 6.79 -8.17
N SER A 41 -18.50 7.97 -7.69
CA SER A 41 -17.62 8.89 -8.42
C SER A 41 -16.21 8.34 -8.65
N MET A 42 -15.76 7.40 -7.81
CA MET A 42 -14.43 6.80 -7.86
C MET A 42 -14.42 5.41 -8.51
N GLU A 43 -15.57 4.89 -8.95
CA GLU A 43 -15.71 3.51 -9.40
C GLU A 43 -14.77 3.16 -10.56
N ARG A 44 -14.70 4.02 -11.58
CA ARG A 44 -13.82 3.82 -12.73
C ARG A 44 -12.36 3.72 -12.31
N ASP A 45 -11.92 4.61 -11.43
CA ASP A 45 -10.52 4.65 -10.97
C ASP A 45 -10.22 3.45 -10.05
N ARG A 46 -11.19 3.03 -9.23
CA ARG A 46 -11.12 1.81 -8.41
C ARG A 46 -10.92 0.57 -9.29
N LEU A 47 -11.75 0.40 -10.32
CA LEU A 47 -11.65 -0.74 -11.23
C LEU A 47 -10.30 -0.75 -11.97
N ALA A 48 -9.83 0.40 -12.46
CA ALA A 48 -8.53 0.51 -13.12
C ALA A 48 -7.36 0.15 -12.18
N ALA A 49 -7.39 0.64 -10.94
CA ALA A 49 -6.36 0.32 -9.95
C ALA A 49 -6.35 -1.18 -9.60
N LEU A 50 -7.52 -1.78 -9.39
CA LEU A 50 -7.65 -3.21 -9.11
C LEU A 50 -7.22 -4.08 -10.30
N GLN A 51 -7.55 -3.67 -11.53
CA GLN A 51 -7.09 -4.36 -12.73
C GLN A 51 -5.57 -4.30 -12.86
N ALA A 52 -4.96 -3.14 -12.63
CA ALA A 52 -3.50 -3.00 -12.64
C ALA A 52 -2.84 -3.90 -11.59
N MET A 53 -3.43 -4.03 -10.39
CA MET A 53 -2.96 -4.99 -9.38
C MET A 53 -3.07 -6.44 -9.86
N THR A 54 -4.14 -6.82 -10.53
CA THR A 54 -4.33 -8.19 -11.05
C THR A 54 -3.31 -8.55 -12.11
N LEU A 55 -2.92 -7.60 -12.96
CA LEU A 55 -1.88 -7.78 -13.98
C LEU A 55 -0.46 -7.79 -13.39
N SER A 56 -0.28 -7.20 -12.20
CA SER A 56 1.00 -7.15 -11.51
C SER A 56 1.37 -8.50 -10.87
N THR A 57 2.60 -8.95 -11.09
CA THR A 57 3.20 -10.11 -10.41
C THR A 57 3.71 -9.78 -9.00
N CYS A 58 3.64 -8.53 -8.55
CA CYS A 58 4.14 -8.09 -7.25
C CYS A 58 3.16 -8.43 -6.12
N GLU A 59 3.67 -8.98 -5.02
CA GLU A 59 2.85 -9.33 -3.85
C GLU A 59 2.77 -8.23 -2.79
N ASN A 60 3.55 -7.17 -2.95
CA ASN A 60 3.61 -6.06 -2.02
C ASN A 60 3.39 -4.74 -2.75
N PHE A 61 2.56 -3.89 -2.16
CA PHE A 61 2.14 -2.62 -2.73
C PHE A 61 2.23 -1.50 -1.70
N ILE A 62 2.44 -0.29 -2.18
CA ILE A 62 2.47 0.94 -1.38
C ILE A 62 1.46 1.92 -1.95
N VAL A 63 0.56 2.42 -1.10
CA VAL A 63 -0.31 3.54 -1.46
C VAL A 63 0.42 4.85 -1.20
N LEU A 64 0.42 5.75 -2.17
CA LEU A 64 0.76 7.14 -1.96
C LEU A 64 -0.50 7.92 -1.56
N LEU A 65 -0.44 8.51 -0.37
CA LEU A 65 -1.48 9.39 0.15
C LEU A 65 -1.19 10.85 -0.22
N LYS A 66 -2.23 11.68 -0.21
CA LYS A 66 -2.12 13.11 -0.58
C LYS A 66 -1.24 13.89 0.40
N SER A 67 -1.40 13.68 1.70
CA SER A 67 -0.54 14.24 2.74
C SER A 67 -0.66 13.46 4.04
N THR A 68 0.09 13.86 5.07
CA THR A 68 -0.03 13.30 6.43
C THR A 68 -1.35 13.65 7.11
N ARG A 69 -2.00 14.75 6.71
CA ARG A 69 -3.27 15.23 7.27
C ARG A 69 -4.49 14.78 6.47
N GLU A 70 -4.31 14.57 5.17
CA GLU A 70 -5.36 14.17 4.24
C GLU A 70 -5.00 12.81 3.62
N LEU A 71 -5.45 11.75 4.27
CA LEU A 71 -5.17 10.35 3.92
C LEU A 71 -6.01 9.88 2.71
N LYS A 72 -6.11 10.73 1.68
CA LYS A 72 -6.78 10.41 0.41
C LYS A 72 -5.81 9.76 -0.55
N PHE A 73 -6.33 8.85 -1.37
CA PHE A 73 -5.57 8.17 -2.39
C PHE A 73 -5.01 9.14 -3.43
N ARG A 74 -3.76 8.91 -3.86
CA ARG A 74 -3.12 9.64 -4.95
C ARG A 74 -2.58 8.70 -6.02
N ALA A 75 -1.89 7.65 -5.61
CA ALA A 75 -1.29 6.67 -6.50
C ALA A 75 -1.02 5.34 -5.78
N LEU A 76 -0.82 4.29 -6.57
CA LEU A 76 -0.47 2.94 -6.14
C LEU A 76 0.88 2.57 -6.75
N TYR A 77 1.73 1.93 -5.95
CA TYR A 77 3.06 1.51 -6.33
C TYR A 77 3.25 0.03 -6.04
N GLU A 78 4.03 -0.63 -6.89
CA GLU A 78 4.61 -1.95 -6.62
C GLU A 78 5.82 -1.80 -5.71
N HIS A 79 5.99 -2.69 -4.74
CA HIS A 79 7.14 -2.73 -3.86
C HIS A 79 7.95 -4.00 -4.13
N HIS A 80 9.05 -3.83 -4.86
CA HIS A 80 10.04 -4.88 -5.12
C HIS A 80 11.02 -4.92 -3.96
N THR A 81 10.67 -5.72 -2.96
CA THR A 81 11.35 -5.80 -1.66
C THR A 81 12.78 -6.33 -1.76
N ASP A 82 13.06 -7.12 -2.80
CA ASP A 82 14.36 -7.65 -3.16
C ASP A 82 15.31 -6.57 -3.69
N ARG A 83 14.80 -5.58 -4.41
CA ARG A 83 15.59 -4.52 -5.07
C ARG A 83 15.47 -3.17 -4.37
N GLN A 84 14.68 -3.06 -3.30
CA GLN A 84 14.37 -1.79 -2.64
C GLN A 84 13.76 -0.76 -3.62
N HIS A 85 13.00 -1.23 -4.61
CA HIS A 85 12.39 -0.38 -5.63
C HIS A 85 10.89 -0.24 -5.40
N VAL A 86 10.39 1.00 -5.43
CA VAL A 86 8.97 1.30 -5.29
C VAL A 86 8.51 2.04 -6.55
N VAL A 87 7.84 1.33 -7.47
CA VAL A 87 7.56 1.79 -8.84
C VAL A 87 6.07 2.04 -9.03
N LYS A 88 5.72 3.14 -9.67
CA LYS A 88 4.33 3.56 -9.87
C LYS A 88 3.60 2.56 -10.77
N LEU A 89 2.50 2.03 -10.26
CA LEU A 89 1.59 1.14 -10.98
C LEU A 89 0.37 1.88 -11.52
N PHE A 90 -0.22 2.75 -10.70
CA PHE A 90 -1.42 3.51 -11.04
C PHE A 90 -1.43 4.87 -10.34
N ALA A 91 -2.05 5.89 -10.94
CA ALA A 91 -2.20 7.18 -10.30
C ALA A 91 -3.43 7.94 -10.81
N LEU A 92 -4.06 8.71 -9.92
CA LEU A 92 -5.14 9.63 -10.30
C LEU A 92 -4.64 10.89 -11.00
N THR A 93 -3.36 11.25 -10.78
CA THR A 93 -2.76 12.46 -11.34
C THR A 93 -1.39 12.15 -11.95
N PRO A 94 -1.04 12.79 -13.08
CA PRO A 94 0.24 12.54 -13.76
C PRO A 94 1.44 12.99 -12.91
N ASN A 95 1.24 13.92 -11.97
CA ASN A 95 2.30 14.51 -11.15
C ASN A 95 2.86 13.56 -10.08
N SER A 96 2.34 12.34 -9.96
CA SER A 96 2.88 11.33 -9.03
C SER A 96 4.23 10.79 -9.55
N PRO A 97 5.31 10.78 -8.74
CA PRO A 97 6.63 10.32 -9.16
C PRO A 97 6.60 8.91 -9.75
N PRO A 98 7.38 8.61 -10.79
CA PRO A 98 7.45 7.26 -11.36
C PRO A 98 8.07 6.24 -10.39
N VAL A 99 8.99 6.69 -9.53
CA VAL A 99 9.65 5.90 -8.50
C VAL A 99 9.62 6.67 -7.19
N LEU A 100 9.43 5.96 -6.08
CA LEU A 100 9.55 6.52 -4.73
C LEU A 100 10.87 6.08 -4.10
N THR A 101 11.51 7.03 -3.43
CA THR A 101 12.74 6.84 -2.66
C THR A 101 12.52 7.35 -1.24
N CYS A 102 13.22 6.79 -0.25
CA CYS A 102 12.96 7.11 1.17
C CYS A 102 13.21 8.59 1.51
N ASP A 103 14.11 9.26 0.79
CA ASP A 103 14.48 10.67 1.00
C ASP A 103 13.34 11.66 0.71
N VAL A 104 12.38 11.28 -0.16
CA VAL A 104 11.21 12.13 -0.46
C VAL A 104 10.00 11.83 0.45
N ILE A 105 10.06 10.77 1.26
CA ILE A 105 8.96 10.38 2.15
C ILE A 105 9.03 11.17 3.45
N GLY A 106 7.89 11.74 3.85
CA GLY A 106 7.73 12.43 5.13
C GLY A 106 7.18 11.51 6.22
N GLN A 107 6.26 10.61 5.87
CA GLN A 107 5.62 9.70 6.83
C GLN A 107 5.27 8.37 6.16
N PHE A 108 5.47 7.29 6.91
CA PHE A 108 5.01 5.94 6.56
C PHE A 108 3.78 5.55 7.37
N PHE A 109 2.95 4.69 6.81
CA PHE A 109 1.72 4.22 7.45
C PHE A 109 1.54 2.71 7.27
N LYS A 110 0.82 2.10 8.22
CA LYS A 110 0.22 0.77 8.08
C LYS A 110 -1.30 0.90 8.01
N TYR A 111 -1.95 0.00 7.29
CA TYR A 111 -3.41 -0.06 7.25
C TYR A 111 -3.94 -0.92 8.40
N ASN A 112 -4.85 -0.37 9.20
CA ASN A 112 -5.55 -1.09 10.24
C ASN A 112 -6.90 -1.56 9.68
N THR A 113 -7.03 -2.87 9.45
CA THR A 113 -8.26 -3.47 8.92
C THR A 113 -9.47 -3.28 9.82
N GLY A 114 -9.29 -3.43 11.13
CA GLY A 114 -10.39 -3.34 12.11
C GLY A 114 -10.98 -1.93 12.17
N LYS A 115 -10.14 -0.91 12.05
CA LYS A 115 -10.55 0.50 12.05
C LYS A 115 -10.77 1.08 10.64
N LYS A 116 -10.39 0.34 9.60
CA LYS A 116 -10.40 0.77 8.20
C LYS A 116 -9.63 2.08 7.97
N GLU A 117 -8.54 2.29 8.68
CA GLU A 117 -7.78 3.55 8.67
C GLU A 117 -6.28 3.31 8.49
N PHE A 118 -5.58 4.32 7.98
CA PHE A 118 -4.12 4.33 7.96
C PHE A 118 -3.59 4.95 9.25
N THR A 119 -2.66 4.25 9.89
CA THR A 119 -2.00 4.69 11.13
C THR A 119 -0.52 4.93 10.86
N ALA A 120 0.00 6.06 11.34
CA ALA A 120 1.41 6.38 11.19
C ALA A 120 2.28 5.34 11.90
N ILE A 121 3.41 5.01 11.29
CA ILE A 121 4.43 4.14 11.89
C ILE A 121 5.75 4.90 11.97
N ASP A 122 6.51 4.67 13.04
CA ASP A 122 7.87 5.19 13.11
C ASP A 122 8.79 4.30 12.27
N SER A 123 9.01 4.75 11.03
CA SER A 123 9.95 4.14 10.09
C SER A 123 10.66 5.25 9.32
N ARG A 124 11.84 4.92 8.78
CA ARG A 124 12.62 5.77 7.87
C ARG A 124 12.85 5.09 6.51
N SER A 125 12.32 3.89 6.32
CA SER A 125 12.44 3.11 5.08
C SER A 125 11.16 2.36 4.73
N PHE A 126 11.08 1.91 3.47
CA PHE A 126 10.09 0.93 3.06
C PHE A 126 10.40 -0.42 3.71
N THR A 127 9.42 -0.96 4.44
CA THR A 127 9.53 -2.26 5.11
C THR A 127 8.35 -3.14 4.72
N MET A 128 8.37 -4.42 5.10
CA MET A 128 7.24 -5.33 4.85
C MET A 128 5.96 -4.94 5.62
N ARG A 129 6.08 -4.02 6.59
CA ARG A 129 4.95 -3.51 7.38
C ARG A 129 4.42 -2.17 6.86
N THR A 130 5.03 -1.64 5.80
CA THR A 130 4.63 -0.37 5.20
C THR A 130 3.55 -0.63 4.16
N ASP A 131 2.38 -0.04 4.35
CA ASP A 131 1.25 -0.15 3.41
C ASP A 131 1.01 1.14 2.64
N ALA A 132 1.39 2.28 3.22
CA ALA A 132 1.26 3.58 2.58
C ALA A 132 2.36 4.56 3.02
N CYS A 133 2.47 5.64 2.26
CA CYS A 133 3.38 6.75 2.55
C CYS A 133 2.77 8.09 2.12
N ALA A 134 3.31 9.18 2.66
CA ALA A 134 3.07 10.54 2.21
C ALA A 134 4.41 11.23 1.94
N LEU A 135 4.49 12.00 0.86
CA LEU A 135 5.69 12.78 0.53
C LEU A 135 5.90 13.90 1.56
N LYS A 136 7.15 14.37 1.69
CA LYS A 136 7.46 15.61 2.39
C LYS A 136 6.71 16.78 1.76
N ASP A 137 6.20 17.68 2.59
CA ASP A 137 5.43 18.85 2.16
C ASP A 137 6.18 19.68 1.10
N GLU A 138 7.49 19.89 1.30
CA GLU A 138 8.37 20.62 0.37
C GLU A 138 8.34 20.05 -1.06
N ILE A 139 8.31 18.72 -1.20
CA ILE A 139 8.27 18.03 -2.50
C ILE A 139 6.91 18.21 -3.17
N VAL A 140 5.84 18.24 -2.37
CA VAL A 140 4.47 18.48 -2.86
C VAL A 140 4.30 19.92 -3.32
N PHE A 141 4.84 20.90 -2.59
CA PHE A 141 4.71 22.33 -2.89
C PHE A 141 5.64 22.81 -4.00
N LYS A 142 6.91 22.36 -4.04
CA LYS A 142 7.87 22.73 -5.11
C LYS A 142 7.40 22.35 -6.50
N LYS A 143 6.50 21.35 -6.60
CA LYS A 143 5.91 20.91 -7.87
C LYS A 143 4.68 21.73 -8.29
N LYS A 144 4.05 22.49 -7.37
CA LYS A 144 2.93 23.40 -7.67
C LYS A 144 3.39 24.79 -8.14
N SER A 145 4.56 25.24 -7.71
CA SER A 145 5.12 26.55 -8.10
C SER A 145 5.76 26.59 -9.50
N GLY A 146 5.67 25.49 -10.27
CA GLY A 146 6.35 25.34 -11.56
C GLY A 146 5.53 25.61 -12.83
N ASN A 147 4.34 26.23 -12.79
CA ASN A 147 3.58 26.54 -14.01
C ASN A 147 2.65 27.77 -13.85
N THR A 148 3.19 28.98 -13.98
CA THR A 148 2.38 30.21 -14.12
C THR A 148 2.88 31.14 -15.23
N ILE A 149 3.67 30.67 -16.21
CA ILE A 149 3.96 31.48 -17.41
C ILE A 149 3.91 30.60 -18.65
N ALA A 150 2.73 30.49 -19.26
CA ALA A 150 2.55 30.23 -20.69
C ALA A 150 1.09 30.59 -21.07
N ARG A 151 0.75 31.87 -20.92
CA ARG A 151 -0.44 32.46 -21.53
C ARG A 151 -0.08 33.86 -22.00
N LEU A 152 0.77 33.93 -23.03
CA LEU A 152 0.90 35.09 -23.90
C LEU A 152 1.54 34.63 -25.22
N LEU A 153 1.00 35.16 -26.31
CA LEU A 153 1.22 34.88 -27.74
C LEU A 153 0.27 33.82 -28.31
#